data_AF-A0A9P8AHM3-F1
#
_entry.id   AF-A0A9P8AHM3-F1
#
_cell.length_a   1.000
_cell.length_b   1.000
_cell.length_c   1.000
_cell.angle_alpha   90.00
_cell.angle_beta   90.00
_cell.angle_gamma   90.00
#
_symmetry.space_group_name_H-M   'P 1'
#
loop_
_entity.id
_entity.type
_entity.pdbx_description
1 polymer ?
#
loop_
_entity_poly.entity_id
_entity_poly.type
_entity_poly.pdbx_seq_one_letter_code
_entity_poly.pdbx_strand_id
1 'polypeptide(L)'
;MPVMSPISVLMRKNIVKVYEGLRKNSNVKVGIVFVSCLMLLQFFDCWNRLTRFHNHTRSLGLGEMTPEHLATKFYSQRNLYISGAVLYLGMAIFTVMTIIDKLVVKISDIREMKLKLAKGTEENKSEREKYQRLIELKKQDIATLKKQLDGLQRSYDELNVKIQPVAEKKND
;
A
#
# COMPACT_ATOMS: atom_id res chain seq x y z
N MET A 1 -5.22 16.39 3.91
CA MET A 1 -4.58 16.28 5.24
C MET A 1 -3.70 15.04 5.28
N PRO A 2 -2.39 15.14 5.55
CA PRO A 2 -1.59 13.94 5.76
C PRO A 2 -1.94 13.41 7.15
N VAL A 3 -2.58 12.24 7.19
CA VAL A 3 -2.87 11.55 8.44
C VAL A 3 -1.53 11.04 8.97
N MET A 4 -0.92 11.84 9.84
CA MET A 4 0.29 11.50 10.57
C MET A 4 -0.07 10.40 11.56
N SER A 5 -0.01 9.16 11.09
CA SER A 5 0.01 8.01 11.99
C SER A 5 1.18 8.19 12.97
N PRO A 6 0.98 7.99 14.29
CA PRO A 6 1.94 8.36 15.33
C PRO A 6 3.27 7.57 15.32
N ILE A 7 3.38 6.53 14.49
CA ILE A 7 4.59 5.71 14.35
C ILE A 7 5.27 6.04 13.02
N SER A 8 6.57 6.35 13.08
CA SER A 8 7.37 6.64 11.89
C SER A 8 7.43 5.42 10.96
N VAL A 9 7.43 5.68 9.66
CA VAL A 9 7.45 4.62 8.63
C VAL A 9 8.70 3.74 8.71
N LEU A 10 9.77 4.27 9.28
CA LEU A 10 11.04 3.59 9.56
C LEU A 10 10.87 2.57 10.70
N MET A 11 10.24 2.99 11.81
CA MET A 11 9.97 2.12 12.96
C MET A 11 9.10 0.92 12.55
N ARG A 12 8.06 1.14 11.75
CA ARG A 12 7.22 0.05 11.22
C ARG A 12 8.01 -0.98 10.41
N LYS A 13 8.87 -0.52 9.49
CA LYS A 13 9.68 -1.41 8.66
C LYS A 13 10.65 -2.23 9.49
N ASN A 14 11.25 -1.64 10.52
CA ASN A 14 12.15 -2.36 11.42
C ASN A 14 11.40 -3.42 12.24
N ILE A 15 10.21 -3.09 12.77
CA ILE A 15 9.36 -4.03 13.51
C ILE A 15 8.96 -5.21 12.61
N VAL A 16 8.51 -4.94 11.37
CA VAL A 16 8.13 -6.00 10.42
C VAL A 16 9.33 -6.87 10.05
N LYS A 17 10.51 -6.29 9.76
CA LYS A 17 11.72 -7.07 9.45
C LYS A 17 12.14 -8.00 10.59
N VAL A 18 12.11 -7.50 11.83
CA VAL A 18 12.41 -8.31 13.02
C VAL A 18 11.37 -9.43 13.15
N TYR A 19 10.09 -9.11 12.99
CA TYR A 19 9.01 -10.09 13.05
C TYR A 19 9.12 -11.17 11.95
N GLU A 20 9.41 -10.79 10.71
CA GLU A 20 9.66 -11.70 9.59
C GLU A 20 10.88 -12.59 9.83
N GLY A 21 11.98 -12.02 10.32
CA GLY A 21 13.18 -12.77 10.69
C GLY A 21 12.90 -13.82 11.75
N LEU A 22 12.11 -13.45 12.78
CA LEU A 22 11.70 -14.35 13.85
C LEU A 22 10.77 -15.46 13.34
N ARG A 23 9.83 -15.12 12.44
CA ARG A 23 8.85 -16.06 11.87
C ARG A 23 9.44 -17.00 10.82
N LYS A 24 10.48 -16.58 10.11
CA LYS A 24 11.19 -17.41 9.10
C LYS A 24 11.92 -18.58 9.73
N ASN A 25 12.33 -18.46 11.00
CA ASN A 25 13.01 -19.54 11.70
C ASN A 25 12.00 -20.64 12.10
N SER A 26 12.14 -21.83 11.52
CA SER A 26 11.27 -22.98 11.79
C SER A 26 11.28 -23.37 13.28
N ASN A 27 12.43 -23.28 13.94
CA ASN A 27 12.56 -23.62 15.37
C ASN A 27 11.71 -22.70 16.25
N VAL A 28 11.69 -21.40 15.93
CA VAL A 28 10.87 -20.41 16.66
C VAL A 28 9.39 -20.65 16.40
N LYS A 29 9.01 -20.95 15.16
CA LYS A 29 7.63 -21.27 14.81
C LYS A 29 7.12 -22.48 15.61
N VAL A 30 7.91 -23.55 15.67
CA VAL A 30 7.58 -24.74 16.46
C VAL A 30 7.49 -24.39 17.95
N GLY A 31 8.43 -23.62 18.48
CA GLY A 31 8.42 -23.18 19.88
C GLY A 31 7.18 -22.36 20.25
N ILE A 32 6.78 -21.41 19.41
CA ILE A 32 5.56 -20.61 19.61
C ILE A 32 4.32 -21.51 19.64
N VAL A 33 4.19 -22.42 18.65
CA VAL A 33 3.04 -23.34 18.58
C VAL A 33 3.00 -24.25 19.79
N PHE A 34 4.15 -24.79 20.22
CA PHE A 34 4.25 -25.64 21.39
C PHE A 34 3.82 -24.91 22.67
N VAL A 35 4.35 -23.70 22.92
CA VAL A 35 3.98 -22.88 24.08
C VAL A 35 2.50 -22.49 24.03
N SER A 36 1.97 -22.10 22.86
CA SER A 36 0.54 -21.81 22.70
C SER A 36 -0.34 -23.03 22.99
N CYS A 37 0.09 -24.23 22.59
CA CYS A 37 -0.62 -25.48 22.89
C CYS A 37 -0.63 -25.78 24.39
N LEU A 38 0.51 -25.63 25.07
CA LEU A 38 0.59 -25.80 26.54
C LEU A 38 -0.31 -24.80 27.27
N MET A 39 -0.33 -23.54 26.84
CA MET A 39 -1.20 -22.51 27.44
C MET A 39 -2.68 -22.83 27.25
N LEU A 40 -3.08 -23.34 26.08
CA LEU A 40 -4.46 -23.80 25.86
C LEU A 40 -4.81 -24.99 26.75
N LEU A 41 -3.90 -25.96 26.89
CA LEU A 41 -4.13 -27.13 27.73
C LEU A 41 -4.28 -26.73 29.21
N GLN A 42 -3.43 -25.84 29.71
CA GLN A 42 -3.55 -25.26 31.06
C GLN A 42 -4.87 -24.50 31.25
N PHE A 43 -5.29 -23.73 30.24
CA PHE A 43 -6.56 -23.01 30.27
C PHE A 43 -7.75 -23.98 30.36
N PHE A 44 -7.77 -25.02 29.53
CA PHE A 44 -8.82 -26.04 29.56
C PHE A 44 -8.82 -26.86 30.84
N ASP A 45 -7.66 -27.21 31.39
CA ASP A 45 -7.58 -27.89 32.69
C ASP A 45 -8.20 -27.03 33.79
N CYS A 46 -7.82 -25.75 33.86
CA CYS A 46 -8.37 -24.81 34.84
C CYS A 46 -9.88 -24.60 34.65
N TRP A 47 -10.35 -24.50 33.40
CA TRP A 47 -11.76 -24.35 33.07
C TRP A 47 -12.58 -25.57 33.50
N ASN A 48 -12.12 -26.76 33.12
CA ASN A 48 -12.79 -28.01 33.46
C ASN A 48 -12.82 -28.23 34.98
N ARG A 49 -11.71 -27.95 35.67
CA ARG A 49 -11.63 -27.99 37.14
C ARG A 49 -12.65 -27.05 37.78
N LEU A 50 -12.71 -25.80 37.34
CA LEU A 50 -13.63 -24.80 37.88
C LEU A 50 -15.10 -25.17 37.61
N THR A 51 -15.40 -25.71 36.44
CA THR A 51 -16.75 -26.17 36.07
C THR A 51 -17.20 -27.33 36.96
N ARG A 52 -16.31 -28.29 37.24
CA ARG A 52 -16.58 -29.38 38.19
C ARG A 52 -16.87 -28.87 39.60
N PHE A 53 -16.08 -27.91 40.09
CA PHE A 53 -16.35 -27.26 41.39
C PHE A 53 -17.72 -26.58 41.40
N HIS A 54 -18.05 -25.81 40.36
CA HIS A 54 -19.35 -25.14 40.24
C HIS A 54 -20.52 -26.13 40.31
N ASN A 55 -20.40 -27.28 39.64
CA ASN A 55 -21.42 -28.32 39.66
C ASN A 55 -21.53 -29.00 41.04
N HIS A 56 -20.41 -29.26 41.73
CA HIS A 56 -20.41 -29.81 43.10
C HIS A 56 -21.00 -28.84 44.12
N THR A 57 -20.70 -27.54 44.01
CA THR A 57 -21.30 -26.52 44.87
C THR A 57 -22.81 -26.42 44.68
N ARG A 58 -23.30 -26.61 43.44
CA ARG A 58 -24.74 -26.61 43.16
C ARG A 58 -25.46 -27.84 43.69
N SER A 59 -24.81 -28.99 43.77
CA SER A 59 -25.43 -30.23 44.25
C SER A 59 -25.43 -30.39 45.77
N LEU A 60 -24.39 -29.93 46.47
CA LEU A 60 -24.21 -30.17 47.92
C LEU A 60 -24.65 -29.00 48.82
N GLY A 61 -25.01 -27.85 48.23
CA GLY A 61 -25.34 -26.65 49.02
C GLY A 61 -24.10 -26.03 49.70
N LEU A 62 -24.15 -24.74 50.00
CA LEU A 62 -23.01 -23.96 50.50
C LEU A 62 -22.46 -24.39 51.87
N GLY A 63 -23.19 -25.23 52.61
CA GLY A 63 -22.88 -25.61 54.00
C GLY A 63 -21.78 -26.66 54.20
N GLU A 64 -21.40 -27.41 53.16
CA GLU A 64 -20.41 -28.51 53.24
C GLU A 64 -19.02 -28.14 52.67
N MET A 65 -18.80 -26.88 52.32
CA MET A 65 -17.54 -26.42 51.71
C MET A 65 -16.44 -26.31 52.77
N THR A 66 -15.51 -27.27 52.78
CA THR A 66 -14.29 -27.17 53.58
C THR A 66 -13.43 -25.97 53.12
N PRO A 67 -12.65 -25.34 54.03
CA PRO A 67 -11.71 -24.27 53.65
C PRO A 67 -10.76 -24.65 52.52
N GLU A 68 -10.40 -25.93 52.40
CA GLU A 68 -9.55 -26.45 51.33
C GLU A 68 -10.21 -26.42 49.95
N HIS A 69 -11.51 -26.69 49.87
CA HIS A 69 -12.29 -26.56 48.63
C HIS A 69 -12.34 -25.10 48.16
N LEU A 70 -12.49 -24.17 49.11
CA LEU A 70 -12.51 -22.75 48.81
C LEU A 70 -11.14 -22.26 48.32
N ALA A 71 -10.05 -22.68 48.96
CA ALA A 71 -8.69 -22.37 48.51
C ALA A 71 -8.43 -22.92 47.09
N THR A 72 -8.80 -24.18 46.82
CA THR A 72 -8.64 -24.80 45.50
C THR A 72 -9.42 -24.06 44.41
N LYS A 73 -10.63 -23.58 44.72
CA LYS A 73 -11.42 -22.72 43.83
C LYS A 73 -10.66 -21.43 43.50
N PHE A 74 -10.14 -20.72 44.50
CA PHE A 74 -9.38 -19.49 44.27
C PHE A 74 -8.13 -19.72 43.41
N TYR A 75 -7.40 -20.82 43.64
CA TYR A 75 -6.23 -21.16 42.82
C TYR A 75 -6.61 -21.44 41.36
N SER A 76 -7.65 -22.23 41.13
CA SER A 76 -8.11 -22.55 39.77
C SER A 76 -8.65 -21.33 39.03
N GLN A 77 -9.42 -20.46 39.71
CA GLN A 77 -9.90 -19.21 39.15
C GLN A 77 -8.75 -18.27 38.79
N ARG A 78 -7.71 -18.23 39.63
CA ARG A 78 -6.52 -17.43 39.38
C ARG A 78 -5.76 -17.86 38.15
N ASN A 79 -5.45 -19.15 38.09
CA ASN A 79 -4.69 -19.72 36.98
C ASN A 79 -5.49 -19.63 35.67
N LEU A 80 -6.82 -19.72 35.73
CA LEU A 80 -7.70 -19.54 34.57
C LEU A 80 -7.63 -18.11 34.00
N TYR A 81 -7.74 -17.07 34.83
CA TYR A 81 -7.70 -15.71 34.30
C TYR A 81 -6.31 -15.33 33.78
N ILE A 82 -5.23 -15.79 34.43
CA ILE A 82 -3.85 -15.52 33.98
C ILE A 82 -3.61 -16.20 32.63
N SER A 83 -3.92 -17.51 32.52
CA SER A 83 -3.76 -18.25 31.26
C SER A 83 -4.65 -17.67 30.15
N GLY A 84 -5.88 -17.27 30.47
CA GLY A 84 -6.77 -16.58 29.54
C GLY A 84 -6.21 -15.23 29.06
N ALA A 85 -5.61 -14.44 29.97
CA ALA A 85 -4.99 -13.16 29.62
C ALA A 85 -3.76 -13.34 28.70
N VAL A 86 -2.93 -14.36 28.95
CA VAL A 86 -1.78 -14.68 28.09
C VAL A 86 -2.24 -15.11 26.69
N LEU A 87 -3.27 -15.95 26.59
CA LEU A 87 -3.85 -16.36 25.31
C LEU A 87 -4.45 -15.17 24.55
N TYR A 88 -5.21 -14.31 25.23
CA TYR A 88 -5.77 -13.10 24.65
C TYR A 88 -4.67 -12.17 24.12
N LEU A 89 -3.63 -11.92 24.92
CA LEU A 89 -2.51 -11.09 24.52
C LEU A 89 -1.76 -11.69 23.32
N GLY A 90 -1.57 -13.01 23.29
CA GLY A 90 -0.98 -13.70 22.14
C GLY A 90 -1.77 -13.48 20.85
N MET A 91 -3.10 -13.60 20.91
CA MET A 91 -3.99 -13.32 19.78
C MET A 91 -3.98 -11.84 19.37
N ALA A 92 -3.94 -10.92 20.34
CA ALA A 92 -3.85 -9.49 20.09
C ALA A 92 -2.54 -9.12 19.38
N ILE A 93 -1.39 -9.66 19.84
CA ILE A 93 -0.09 -9.47 19.19
C ILE A 93 -0.14 -9.97 17.74
N PHE A 94 -0.67 -11.17 17.50
CA PHE A 94 -0.81 -11.72 16.15
C PHE A 94 -1.65 -10.81 15.24
N THR A 95 -2.77 -10.29 15.75
CA THR A 95 -3.67 -9.39 15.02
C THR A 95 -2.97 -8.07 14.69
N VAL A 96 -2.31 -7.45 15.67
CA VAL A 96 -1.56 -6.20 15.48
C VAL A 96 -0.44 -6.38 14.46
N MET A 97 0.33 -7.45 14.54
CA MET A 97 1.39 -7.74 13.57
C MET A 97 0.84 -7.87 12.15
N THR A 98 -0.29 -8.57 11.98
CA THR A 98 -0.96 -8.71 10.67
C THR A 98 -1.43 -7.36 10.12
N ILE A 99 -1.94 -6.47 10.98
CA ILE A 99 -2.36 -5.12 10.58
C ILE A 99 -1.15 -4.29 10.15
N ILE A 100 -0.06 -4.32 10.93
CA ILE A 100 1.16 -3.56 10.63
C ILE A 100 1.76 -4.02 9.30
N ASP A 101 1.82 -5.33 9.06
CA ASP A 101 2.32 -5.90 7.82
C ASP A 101 1.53 -5.41 6.59
N LYS A 102 0.21 -5.57 6.61
CA LYS A 102 -0.69 -5.06 5.55
C LYS A 102 -0.55 -3.55 5.34
N LEU A 103 -0.34 -2.79 6.41
CA LEU A 103 -0.16 -1.34 6.34
C LEU A 103 1.18 -0.98 5.69
N VAL A 104 2.26 -1.68 6.01
CA VAL A 104 3.58 -1.44 5.40
C VAL A 104 3.54 -1.72 3.89
N VAL A 105 2.92 -2.83 3.47
CA VAL A 105 2.75 -3.17 2.05
C VAL A 105 1.95 -2.10 1.31
N LYS A 106 0.79 -1.68 1.84
CA LYS A 106 -0.01 -0.63 1.20
C LYS A 106 0.74 0.70 1.07
N ILE A 107 1.56 1.05 2.06
CA ILE A 107 2.37 2.28 2.00
C ILE A 107 3.48 2.16 0.94
N SER A 108 4.11 0.99 0.78
CA SER A 108 5.09 0.79 -0.30
C SER A 108 4.43 0.90 -1.67
N ASP A 109 3.28 0.29 -1.87
CA ASP A 109 2.57 0.30 -3.15
C ASP A 109 2.14 1.72 -3.55
N ILE A 110 1.62 2.49 -2.59
CA ILE A 110 1.25 3.90 -2.82
C ILE A 110 2.49 4.73 -3.18
N ARG A 111 3.64 4.48 -2.55
CA ARG A 111 4.88 5.19 -2.89
C ARG A 111 5.37 4.83 -4.28
N GLU A 112 5.31 3.56 -4.65
CA GLU A 112 5.72 3.12 -5.98
C GLU A 112 4.80 3.69 -7.06
N MET A 113 3.47 3.67 -6.85
CA MET A 113 2.51 4.30 -7.76
C MET A 113 2.76 5.81 -7.90
N LYS A 114 3.05 6.52 -6.79
CA LYS A 114 3.39 7.95 -6.86
C LYS A 114 4.69 8.20 -7.63
N LEU A 115 5.71 7.36 -7.47
CA LEU A 115 6.97 7.48 -8.21
C LEU A 115 6.76 7.20 -9.71
N LYS A 116 5.96 6.18 -10.07
CA LYS A 116 5.60 5.89 -11.45
C LYS A 116 4.80 7.03 -12.08
N LEU A 117 3.84 7.58 -11.35
CA LEU A 117 3.05 8.72 -11.79
C LEU A 117 3.92 9.97 -11.98
N ALA A 118 4.84 10.23 -11.06
CA ALA A 118 5.78 11.35 -11.18
C ALA A 118 6.71 11.20 -12.41
N LYS A 119 7.29 10.01 -12.60
CA LYS A 119 8.12 9.72 -13.79
C LYS A 119 7.34 9.85 -15.09
N GLY A 120 6.15 9.26 -15.17
CA GLY A 120 5.30 9.39 -16.36
C GLY A 120 4.83 10.83 -16.59
N THR A 121 4.67 11.64 -15.55
CA THR A 121 4.33 13.07 -15.69
C THR A 121 5.50 13.87 -16.25
N GLU A 122 6.73 13.61 -15.78
CA GLU A 122 7.95 14.26 -16.29
C GLU A 122 8.25 13.86 -17.75
N GLU A 123 8.11 12.58 -18.10
CA GLU A 123 8.25 12.11 -19.49
C GLU A 123 7.21 12.77 -20.41
N ASN A 124 5.93 12.78 -20.01
CA ASN A 124 4.88 13.44 -20.77
C ASN A 124 5.09 14.96 -20.88
N LYS A 125 5.70 15.60 -19.89
CA LYS A 125 6.04 17.03 -19.95
C LYS A 125 7.16 17.28 -20.95
N SER A 126 8.22 16.47 -20.91
CA SER A 126 9.34 16.54 -21.85
C SER A 126 8.90 16.30 -23.29
N GLU A 127 8.04 15.31 -23.54
CA GLU A 127 7.51 15.04 -24.87
C GLU A 127 6.64 16.19 -25.38
N ARG A 128 5.75 16.74 -24.54
CA ARG A 128 4.92 17.89 -24.91
C ARG A 128 5.77 19.11 -25.30
N GLU A 129 6.85 19.39 -24.58
CA GLU A 129 7.76 20.49 -24.90
C GLU A 129 8.48 20.26 -26.25
N LYS A 130 8.89 19.03 -26.56
CA LYS A 130 9.48 18.68 -27.87
C LYS A 130 8.48 18.87 -29.01
N TYR A 131 7.25 18.38 -28.85
CA TYR A 131 6.21 18.53 -29.87
C TYR A 131 5.80 19.99 -30.08
N GLN A 132 5.74 20.80 -29.02
CA GLN A 132 5.48 22.24 -29.13
C GLN A 132 6.55 22.95 -29.97
N ARG A 133 7.84 22.69 -29.72
CA ARG A 133 8.93 23.25 -30.54
C ARG A 133 8.84 22.82 -32.00
N LEU A 134 8.50 21.54 -32.24
CA LEU A 134 8.35 21.02 -33.61
C LEU A 134 7.22 21.72 -34.36
N ILE A 135 6.10 21.98 -33.69
CA ILE A 135 4.96 22.70 -34.25
C ILE A 135 5.34 24.15 -34.58
N GLU A 136 6.10 24.83 -33.71
CA GLU A 136 6.57 26.19 -33.96
C GLU A 136 7.51 26.28 -35.17
N LEU A 137 8.48 25.36 -35.26
CA LEU A 137 9.37 25.23 -36.42
C LEU A 137 8.57 25.01 -37.72
N LYS A 138 7.64 24.05 -37.72
CA LYS A 138 6.79 23.78 -38.89
C LYS A 138 5.92 24.97 -39.29
N LYS A 139 5.43 25.76 -38.32
CA LYS A 139 4.69 27.00 -38.63
C LYS A 139 5.57 28.05 -39.30
N GLN A 140 6.82 28.20 -38.86
CA GLN A 140 7.78 29.11 -39.51
C GLN A 140 8.14 28.66 -40.93
N ASP A 141 8.34 27.36 -41.13
CA ASP A 141 8.59 26.79 -42.46
C ASP A 141 7.41 27.06 -43.41
N ILE A 142 6.18 26.81 -42.97
CA ILE A 142 4.97 27.08 -43.77
C ILE A 142 4.85 28.57 -44.11
N ALA A 143 5.15 29.46 -43.17
CA ALA A 143 5.12 30.91 -43.43
C ALA A 143 6.19 31.33 -44.46
N THR A 144 7.39 30.74 -44.38
CA THR A 144 8.46 30.98 -45.34
C THR A 144 8.10 30.44 -46.72
N LEU A 145 7.57 29.23 -46.81
CA LEU A 145 7.09 28.62 -48.06
C LEU A 145 5.97 29.44 -48.70
N LYS A 146 5.03 29.97 -47.90
CA LYS A 146 4.00 30.89 -48.40
C LYS A 146 4.61 32.16 -48.99
N LYS A 147 5.57 32.79 -48.31
CA LYS A 147 6.29 33.96 -48.84
C LYS A 147 7.03 33.65 -50.14
N GLN A 148 7.65 32.47 -50.23
CA GLN A 148 8.34 32.02 -51.44
C GLN A 148 7.35 31.79 -52.58
N LEU A 149 6.18 31.20 -52.31
CA LEU A 149 5.12 31.01 -53.28
C LEU A 149 4.57 32.36 -53.79
N ASP A 150 4.30 33.31 -52.89
CA ASP A 150 3.82 34.65 -53.25
C ASP A 150 4.87 35.40 -54.10
N GLY A 151 6.16 35.26 -53.75
CA GLY A 151 7.26 35.79 -54.53
C GLY A 151 7.35 35.18 -55.93
N LEU A 152 7.23 33.86 -56.02
CA LEU A 152 7.26 33.13 -57.29
C LEU A 152 6.06 33.49 -58.18
N GLN A 153 4.86 33.62 -57.60
CA GLN A 153 3.66 34.01 -58.32
C GLN A 153 3.79 35.44 -58.87
N ARG A 154 4.33 36.38 -58.09
CA ARG A 154 4.64 37.74 -58.57
C ARG A 154 5.62 37.72 -59.74
N SER A 155 6.70 36.94 -59.65
CA SER A 155 7.66 36.81 -60.74
C SER A 155 7.02 36.18 -61.99
N TYR A 156 6.15 35.19 -61.81
CA TYR A 156 5.42 34.58 -62.93
C TYR A 156 4.47 35.57 -63.61
N ASP A 157 3.68 36.32 -62.83
CA ASP A 157 2.77 37.36 -63.35
C ASP A 157 3.55 38.46 -64.07
N GLU A 158 4.71 38.86 -63.55
CA GLU A 158 5.58 39.86 -64.15
C GLU A 158 6.23 39.38 -65.48
N LEU A 159 6.60 38.09 -65.56
CA LEU A 159 7.03 37.49 -66.83
C LEU A 159 5.88 37.38 -67.85
N ASN A 160 4.67 37.06 -67.40
CA ASN A 160 3.51 36.93 -68.28
C ASN A 160 3.08 38.28 -68.89
N VAL A 161 3.23 39.38 -68.14
CA VAL A 161 3.06 40.76 -68.65
C VAL A 161 4.15 41.12 -69.68
N LYS A 162 5.40 40.66 -69.48
CA LYS A 162 6.51 40.89 -70.44
C LYS A 162 6.43 40.07 -71.72
N ILE A 163 5.63 38.99 -71.76
CA ILE A 163 5.42 38.17 -72.96
C ILE A 163 4.28 38.74 -73.84
N GLN A 164 3.39 39.56 -73.27
CA GLN A 164 2.29 40.18 -74.01
C GLN A 164 2.65 41.28 -75.05
N PRO A 165 3.85 41.89 -75.15
CA PRO A 165 4.11 42.88 -76.19
C PRO A 165 4.69 42.30 -77.49
N VAL A 166 4.61 40.98 -77.75
CA VAL A 166 5.14 40.37 -78.99
C VAL A 166 4.05 39.69 -79.86
N ALA A 167 2.78 39.67 -79.45
CA ALA A 167 1.72 39.00 -80.21
C ALA A 167 0.76 39.92 -81.00
N GLU A 168 0.97 41.23 -81.03
CA GLU A 168 0.16 42.16 -81.84
C GLU A 168 1.02 43.04 -82.75
N LYS A 169 1.72 42.42 -83.70
CA LYS A 169 2.05 43.05 -84.99
C LYS A 169 2.11 41.97 -86.07
N LYS A 170 0.97 41.68 -86.70
CA LYS A 170 0.91 41.44 -88.16
C LYS A 170 -0.52 41.35 -88.69
N ASN A 171 -0.74 42.22 -89.68
CA ASN A 171 -1.57 42.07 -90.88
C ASN A 171 -3.04 42.50 -90.84
N ASP A 172 -3.25 43.54 -91.67
CA ASP A 172 -4.39 43.91 -92.51
C ASP A 172 -5.68 44.45 -91.87
#